data_AF-A0A3M8GH44-F1
#
_entry.id   AF-A0A3M8GH44-F1
#
_cell.length_a   1.000
_cell.length_b   1.000
_cell.length_c   1.000
_cell.angle_alpha   90.00
_cell.angle_beta   90.00
_cell.angle_gamma   90.00
#
_symmetry.space_group_name_H-M   'P 1'
#
loop_
_entity.id
_entity.type
_entity.pdbx_description
1 polymer ?
#
loop_
_entity_poly.entity_id
_entity_poly.type
_entity_poly.pdbx_seq_one_letter_code
_entity_poly.pdbx_strand_id
1 'polypeptide(L)'
;MTKFFKILAIVFAVLFAWAAYVQHNDPDAMRWYAIYGMAALASLLFALNQLKLSWALFLFVFYLGFAIYTWPETFEGVTIGEGDIVNIERGREALGLLVASLVMAVFGTRIWMGRKTS
;
A
#
# COMPACT_ATOMS: atom_id res chain seq x y z
N MET A 1 -12.73 13.89 -10.90
CA MET A 1 -12.90 12.64 -10.10
C MET A 1 -14.24 12.67 -9.37
N THR A 2 -14.90 11.52 -9.21
CA THR A 2 -16.14 11.43 -8.40
C THR A 2 -15.78 11.58 -6.91
N LYS A 3 -16.73 12.07 -6.09
CA LYS A 3 -16.54 12.24 -4.64
C LYS A 3 -16.12 10.93 -3.95
N PHE A 4 -16.67 9.80 -4.42
CA PHE A 4 -16.34 8.46 -3.94
C PHE A 4 -14.83 8.16 -3.95
N PHE A 5 -14.15 8.33 -5.08
CA PHE A 5 -12.70 8.03 -5.17
C PHE A 5 -11.85 8.96 -4.32
N LYS A 6 -12.30 10.21 -4.09
CA LYS A 6 -11.59 11.12 -3.18
C LYS A 6 -11.71 10.66 -1.72
N ILE A 7 -12.91 10.26 -1.29
CA ILE A 7 -13.14 9.73 0.05
C ILE A 7 -12.33 8.44 0.25
N LEU A 8 -12.38 7.53 -0.73
CA LEU A 8 -11.62 6.28 -0.71
C LEU A 8 -10.12 6.55 -0.54
N ALA A 9 -9.58 7.54 -1.26
CA ALA A 9 -8.18 7.92 -1.18
C ALA A 9 -7.78 8.50 0.18
N ILE A 10 -8.64 9.32 0.78
CA ILE A 10 -8.40 9.86 2.13
C ILE A 10 -8.43 8.73 3.16
N VAL A 11 -9.38 7.80 3.05
CA VAL A 11 -9.45 6.61 3.93
C VAL A 11 -8.15 5.81 3.82
N PHE A 12 -7.68 5.49 2.62
CA PHE A 12 -6.42 4.77 2.45
C PHE A 12 -5.20 5.57 2.93
N ALA A 13 -5.18 6.90 2.76
CA ALA A 13 -4.12 7.73 3.31
C ALA A 13 -4.02 7.59 4.84
N VAL A 14 -5.16 7.63 5.53
CA VAL A 14 -5.23 7.42 6.99
C VAL A 14 -4.84 6.00 7.38
N LEU A 15 -5.31 4.99 6.65
CA LEU A 15 -4.97 3.59 6.93
C LEU A 15 -3.48 3.31 6.73
N PHE A 16 -2.84 3.86 5.70
CA PHE A 16 -1.39 3.70 5.51
C PHE A 16 -0.59 4.49 6.54
N ALA A 17 -1.03 5.68 6.94
CA ALA A 17 -0.39 6.41 8.04
C ALA A 17 -0.51 5.62 9.37
N TRP A 18 -1.65 5.00 9.62
CA TRP A 18 -1.85 4.11 10.76
C TRP A 18 -0.96 2.86 10.67
N ALA A 19 -0.89 2.22 9.50
CA ALA A 19 -0.01 1.07 9.28
C ALA A 19 1.46 1.44 9.54
N ALA A 20 1.91 2.60 9.07
CA ALA A 20 3.24 3.12 9.41
C ALA A 20 3.42 3.23 10.92
N TYR A 21 2.47 3.85 11.63
CA TYR A 21 2.55 4.02 13.08
C TYR A 21 2.66 2.69 13.85
N VAL A 22 1.91 1.67 13.44
CA VAL A 22 1.93 0.35 14.10
C VAL A 22 3.30 -0.34 13.99
N GLN A 23 4.04 -0.11 12.89
CA GLN A 23 5.38 -0.69 12.69
C GLN A 23 6.48 -0.04 13.55
N HIS A 24 6.14 0.90 14.44
CA HIS A 24 7.11 1.47 15.39
C HIS A 24 7.76 0.42 16.29
N ASN A 25 7.06 -0.68 16.54
CA ASN A 25 7.55 -1.77 17.38
C ASN A 25 8.51 -2.72 16.66
N ASP A 26 8.67 -2.59 15.34
CA ASP A 26 9.52 -3.47 14.56
C ASP A 26 10.97 -2.97 14.54
N PRO A 27 11.97 -3.87 14.51
CA PRO A 27 13.39 -3.48 14.42
C PRO A 27 13.71 -2.67 13.15
N ASP A 28 12.94 -2.86 12.08
CA ASP A 28 13.09 -2.19 10.78
C ASP A 28 12.07 -1.05 10.56
N ALA A 29 11.56 -0.42 11.62
CA ALA A 29 10.49 0.59 11.56
C ALA A 29 10.69 1.69 10.50
N MET A 30 11.94 2.16 10.31
CA MET A 30 12.25 3.23 9.35
C MET A 30 11.92 2.84 7.90
N ARG A 31 12.16 1.58 7.52
CA ARG A 31 11.80 1.04 6.19
C ARG A 31 10.29 1.12 6.00
N TRP A 32 9.53 0.69 7.00
CA TRP A 32 8.07 0.65 6.95
C TRP A 32 7.44 2.04 6.94
N TYR A 33 8.00 3.00 7.67
CA TYR A 33 7.59 4.40 7.58
C TYR A 33 7.77 4.97 6.18
N ALA A 34 8.88 4.67 5.51
CA ALA A 34 9.10 5.12 4.14
C ALA A 34 8.09 4.48 3.18
N ILE A 35 7.89 3.17 3.27
CA ILE A 35 6.99 2.40 2.40
C ILE A 35 5.54 2.88 2.53
N TYR A 36 5.00 2.85 3.75
CA TYR A 36 3.61 3.23 4.01
C TYR A 36 3.42 4.75 3.93
N GLY A 37 4.45 5.54 4.26
CA GLY A 37 4.44 6.99 4.06
C GLY A 37 4.32 7.37 2.58
N MET A 38 5.04 6.69 1.68
CA MET A 38 4.89 6.87 0.24
C MET A 38 3.47 6.49 -0.23
N ALA A 39 2.88 5.41 0.31
CA ALA A 39 1.52 4.99 -0.04
C ALA A 39 0.47 6.01 0.43
N ALA A 40 0.65 6.53 1.65
CA ALA A 40 -0.18 7.59 2.21
C ALA A 40 -0.08 8.88 1.38
N LEU A 41 1.14 9.30 1.04
CA LEU A 41 1.38 10.48 0.21
C LEU A 41 0.78 10.32 -1.19
N ALA A 42 0.97 9.17 -1.84
CA ALA A 42 0.37 8.90 -3.15
C ALA A 42 -1.17 8.95 -3.08
N SER A 43 -1.76 8.46 -2.00
CA SER A 43 -3.22 8.53 -1.77
C SER A 43 -3.71 9.97 -1.59
N LEU A 44 -2.97 10.81 -0.84
CA LEU A 44 -3.27 12.24 -0.72
C LEU A 44 -3.14 12.97 -2.06
N LEU A 45 -2.04 12.74 -2.79
CA LEU A 45 -1.84 13.32 -4.12
C LEU A 45 -2.95 12.92 -5.09
N PHE A 46 -3.45 11.68 -5.02
CA PHE A 46 -4.59 11.24 -5.81
C PHE A 46 -5.87 11.97 -5.41
N ALA A 47 -6.15 12.14 -4.12
CA ALA A 47 -7.30 12.90 -3.63
C ALA A 47 -7.29 14.37 -4.10
N LEU A 48 -6.09 14.96 -4.23
CA LEU A 48 -5.84 16.31 -4.76
C LEU A 48 -5.83 16.39 -6.30
N ASN A 49 -6.02 15.27 -7.02
CA ASN A 49 -5.84 15.13 -8.46
C ASN A 49 -4.42 15.48 -8.98
N GLN A 50 -3.40 15.36 -8.13
CA GLN A 50 -2.00 15.64 -8.46
C GLN A 50 -1.17 14.38 -8.72
N LEU A 51 -1.69 13.19 -8.42
CA LEU A 51 -1.00 11.93 -8.71
C LEU A 51 -0.91 11.70 -10.23
N LYS A 52 0.30 11.53 -10.75
CA LYS A 52 0.54 11.18 -12.16
C LYS A 52 0.39 9.68 -12.36
N LEU A 53 -0.12 9.28 -13.53
CA LEU A 53 -0.28 7.88 -13.91
C LEU A 53 1.04 7.09 -13.82
N SER A 54 2.16 7.68 -14.24
CA SER A 54 3.48 7.04 -14.18
C SER A 54 3.89 6.68 -12.75
N TRP A 55 3.64 7.59 -11.80
CA TRP A 55 3.90 7.34 -10.38
C TRP A 55 2.97 6.27 -9.80
N ALA A 56 1.69 6.27 -10.15
CA ALA A 56 0.76 5.23 -9.73
C ALA A 56 1.19 3.83 -10.24
N LEU A 57 1.60 3.73 -11.51
CA LEU A 57 2.08 2.46 -12.09
C LEU A 57 3.41 2.01 -11.49
N PHE A 58 4.35 2.94 -11.30
CA PHE A 58 5.62 2.64 -10.64
C PHE A 58 5.40 2.09 -9.23
N LEU A 59 4.60 2.77 -8.41
CA LEU A 59 4.30 2.35 -7.04
C LEU A 59 3.53 1.02 -7.01
N PHE A 60 2.62 0.79 -7.96
CA PHE A 60 1.93 -0.49 -8.11
C PHE A 60 2.93 -1.65 -8.28
N VAL A 61 3.87 -1.53 -9.23
CA VAL A 61 4.89 -2.55 -9.50
C VAL A 61 5.86 -2.68 -8.33
N PHE A 62 6.28 -1.56 -7.75
CA PHE A 62 7.18 -1.52 -6.60
C PHE A 62 6.59 -2.29 -5.41
N TYR A 63 5.35 -1.98 -5.01
CA TYR A 63 4.69 -2.65 -3.89
C TYR A 63 4.39 -4.12 -4.20
N LEU A 64 4.01 -4.45 -5.44
CA LEU A 64 3.77 -5.85 -5.84
C LEU A 64 5.07 -6.67 -5.78
N GLY A 65 6.15 -6.16 -6.35
CA GLY A 65 7.45 -6.81 -6.32
C GLY A 65 7.98 -6.95 -4.89
N PHE A 66 7.81 -5.91 -4.07
CA PHE A 66 8.23 -5.96 -2.67
C PHE A 66 7.37 -6.90 -1.82
N ALA A 67 6.08 -7.04 -2.12
CA ALA A 67 5.22 -8.04 -1.49
C ALA A 67 5.68 -9.47 -1.81
N ILE A 68 6.03 -9.75 -3.07
CA ILE A 68 6.55 -11.05 -3.50
C ILE A 68 7.90 -11.33 -2.83
N TYR A 69 8.78 -10.33 -2.76
CA TYR A 69 10.08 -10.43 -2.10
C TYR A 69 9.96 -10.70 -0.59
N THR A 70 8.98 -10.08 0.07
CA THR A 70 8.76 -10.19 1.53
C THR A 70 7.90 -11.40 1.89
N TRP A 71 7.41 -12.15 0.90
CA TRP A 71 6.52 -13.30 1.14
C TRP A 71 7.22 -14.36 2.02
N PRO A 72 6.55 -14.91 3.05
CA PRO A 72 7.15 -15.89 3.93
C PRO A 72 7.40 -17.22 3.21
N GLU A 73 8.41 -17.98 3.66
CA GLU A 73 8.71 -19.31 3.08
C GLU A 73 7.53 -20.27 3.28
N THR A 74 6.90 -20.20 4.45
CA THR A 74 5.67 -20.92 4.77
C THR A 74 4.63 -19.91 5.23
N PHE A 75 3.48 -19.89 4.55
CA PHE A 75 2.39 -19.01 4.96
C PHE A 75 1.61 -19.67 6.11
N GLU A 76 1.86 -19.22 7.33
CA GLU A 76 1.22 -19.72 8.55
C GLU A 76 0.01 -18.87 8.98
N GLY A 77 -0.39 -17.91 8.13
CA GLY A 77 -1.51 -17.02 8.40
C GLY A 77 -1.06 -15.69 9.01
N VAL A 78 -1.98 -15.03 9.71
CA VAL A 78 -1.79 -13.69 10.30
C VAL A 78 -2.03 -13.65 11.81
N THR A 79 -2.41 -14.79 12.40
CA THR A 79 -2.76 -14.92 13.82
C THR A 79 -1.51 -15.16 14.64
N ILE A 80 -1.22 -14.29 15.60
CA ILE A 80 -0.08 -14.47 16.51
C ILE A 80 -0.37 -15.67 17.43
N GLY A 81 0.58 -16.61 17.52
CA GLY A 81 0.48 -17.81 18.37
C GLY A 81 0.30 -19.12 17.61
N GLU A 82 0.11 -19.06 16.29
CA GLU A 82 0.02 -20.24 15.42
C GLU A 82 1.22 -20.27 14.45
N GLY A 83 2.29 -20.99 14.81
CA GLY A 83 3.47 -21.16 13.94
C GLY A 83 4.66 -20.25 14.26
N ASP A 84 5.56 -20.09 13.30
CA ASP A 84 6.74 -19.25 13.40
C ASP A 84 6.35 -17.77 13.30
N ILE A 85 6.68 -17.02 14.35
CA ILE A 85 6.39 -15.59 14.47
C ILE A 85 6.96 -14.81 13.28
N VAL A 86 8.13 -15.19 12.74
CA VAL A 86 8.77 -14.51 11.62
C VAL A 86 7.97 -14.69 10.33
N ASN A 87 7.43 -15.89 10.08
CA ASN A 87 6.60 -16.15 8.90
C ASN A 87 5.27 -15.41 8.98
N ILE A 88 4.67 -15.36 10.16
CA ILE A 88 3.41 -14.63 10.41
C ILE A 88 3.61 -13.13 10.20
N GLU A 89 4.70 -12.56 10.72
CA GLU A 89 5.05 -11.15 10.55
C GLU A 89 5.28 -10.80 9.08
N ARG A 90 6.13 -11.57 8.38
CA ARG A 90 6.36 -11.42 6.93
C ARG A 90 5.09 -11.58 6.11
N GLY A 91 4.23 -12.51 6.49
CA GLY A 91 2.91 -12.70 5.87
C GLY A 91 2.04 -11.45 6.01
N ARG A 92 1.95 -10.88 7.22
CA ARG A 92 1.19 -9.65 7.48
C ARG A 92 1.76 -8.46 6.70
N GLU A 93 3.07 -8.31 6.67
CA GLU A 93 3.76 -7.25 5.94
C GLU A 93 3.54 -7.38 4.42
N ALA A 94 3.72 -8.58 3.86
CA ALA A 94 3.49 -8.86 2.45
C ALA A 94 2.03 -8.59 2.05
N LEU A 95 1.06 -8.95 2.88
CA LEU A 95 -0.36 -8.63 2.65
C LEU A 95 -0.62 -7.12 2.67
N GLY A 96 0.00 -6.39 3.60
CA GLY A 96 -0.07 -4.92 3.62
C GLY A 96 0.45 -4.28 2.33
N LEU A 97 1.56 -4.81 1.79
CA LEU A 97 2.12 -4.39 0.51
C LEU A 97 1.22 -4.74 -0.68
N LEU A 98 0.56 -5.91 -0.67
CA LEU A 98 -0.42 -6.28 -1.70
C LEU A 98 -1.62 -5.32 -1.70
N VAL A 99 -2.12 -4.94 -0.52
CA VAL A 99 -3.18 -3.93 -0.40
C VAL A 99 -2.69 -2.59 -0.97
N ALA A 100 -1.49 -2.13 -0.61
CA ALA A 100 -0.91 -0.91 -1.15
C ALA A 100 -0.81 -0.95 -2.69
N SER A 101 -0.33 -2.07 -3.24
CA SER A 101 -0.27 -2.30 -4.69
C SER A 101 -1.66 -2.19 -5.34
N LEU A 102 -2.66 -2.90 -4.83
CA LEU A 102 -4.03 -2.88 -5.36
C LEU A 102 -4.62 -1.46 -5.35
N VAL A 103 -4.39 -0.69 -4.28
CA VAL A 103 -4.85 0.70 -4.20
C VAL A 103 -4.19 1.56 -5.29
N MET A 104 -2.87 1.41 -5.51
CA MET A 104 -2.18 2.11 -6.60
C MET A 104 -2.71 1.71 -7.98
N ALA A 105 -3.06 0.44 -8.20
CA ALA A 105 -3.70 -0.01 -9.44
C ALA A 105 -5.08 0.63 -9.65
N VAL A 106 -5.91 0.72 -8.62
CA VAL A 106 -7.22 1.39 -8.67
C VAL A 106 -7.05 2.88 -9.00
N PHE A 107 -6.08 3.56 -8.40
CA PHE A 107 -5.80 4.96 -8.70
C PHE A 107 -5.29 5.15 -10.13
N GLY A 108 -4.35 4.31 -10.57
CA GLY A 108 -3.79 4.32 -11.92
C GLY A 108 -4.87 4.11 -12.99
N THR A 109 -5.70 3.09 -12.83
CA THR A 109 -6.82 2.82 -13.76
C THR A 109 -7.80 3.99 -13.80
N ARG A 110 -8.11 4.60 -12.66
CA ARG A 110 -8.99 5.78 -12.62
C ARG A 110 -8.39 6.99 -13.32
N ILE A 111 -7.09 7.24 -13.19
CA ILE A 111 -6.38 8.31 -13.90
C ILE A 111 -6.40 8.04 -15.41
N TRP A 112 -6.10 6.80 -15.81
CA TRP A 112 -6.07 6.40 -17.21
C TRP A 112 -7.43 6.55 -17.90
N MET A 113 -8.52 6.11 -17.27
CA MET A 113 -9.87 6.31 -17.80
C MET A 113 -10.22 7.80 -17.94
N GLY A 114 -9.76 8.64 -17.01
CA GLY A 114 -9.95 10.09 -17.08
C GLY A 114 -9.29 10.73 -18.31
N ARG A 115 -8.15 10.20 -18.77
CA ARG A 115 -7.45 10.69 -19.97
C ARG A 115 -8.14 10.32 -21.28
N LYS A 116 -8.88 9.21 -21.33
CA LYS A 116 -9.58 8.76 -22.55
C LYS A 116 -10.86 9.55 -22.85
N THR A 117 -11.35 10.35 -21.90
CA THR A 117 -12.62 11.09 -22.01
C THR A 117 -12.41 12.58 -22.28
N SER A 118 -11.15 13.03 -22.39
CA SER A 118 -10.74 14.39 -22.77
C SER A 118 -10.08 14.36 -24.13
#